data_AF-A0A812QU17-F1
#
_entry.id   AF-A0A812QU17-F1
#
_cell.length_a   1.000
_cell.length_b   1.000
_cell.length_c   1.000
_cell.angle_alpha   90.00
_cell.angle_beta   90.00
_cell.angle_gamma   90.00
#
_symmetry.space_group_name_H-M   'P 1'
#
loop_
_entity.id
_entity.type
_entity.pdbx_description
1 polymer ?
#
loop_
_entity_poly.entity_id
_entity_poly.type
_entity_poly.pdbx_seq_one_letter_code
_entity_poly.pdbx_strand_id
1 'polypeptide(L)'
;AQLLEVGSIKVHTKKDVPLVPPSHKHQWVRLADPHRSEIHLRQESKFVLAWLSLCFAHEQPRSLRNAPRMHCYSAADAFADTDKMGIGGWLSTSTAFVWFSEIFSADEVRAQWPQLHGSMQPYIGCFETLAQLGLAQCSWQELRSKHVRFVLPTASDNTSAESGLNKLFSTAEPLGTFLRLAATWAHLHRVQFEVEHLAGEKNVWADRLSRGRLNFLSHRSAERVRVSLAQLASASHCVTLHDPSKNWPPCLRKAQTATLR
;
A
#
# COMPACT_ATOMS: atom_id res chain seq x y z
N ALA A 1 -15.39 21.76 -23.99
CA ALA A 1 -14.93 22.50 -22.80
C ALA A 1 -14.75 24.00 -23.10
N GLN A 2 -15.35 24.85 -22.28
CA GLN A 2 -15.30 26.31 -22.23
C GLN A 2 -14.58 26.71 -20.93
N LEU A 3 -13.57 27.57 -21.04
CA LEU A 3 -12.89 28.15 -19.88
C LEU A 3 -13.76 29.25 -19.27
N LEU A 4 -14.12 29.08 -18.00
CA LEU A 4 -14.97 30.00 -17.24
C LEU A 4 -14.16 30.87 -16.29
N GLU A 5 -13.02 30.38 -15.80
CA GLU A 5 -12.27 31.06 -14.75
C GLU A 5 -10.80 30.64 -14.73
N VAL A 6 -9.91 31.57 -14.41
CA VAL A 6 -8.48 31.32 -14.14
C VAL A 6 -8.09 32.07 -12.88
N GLY A 7 -7.64 31.35 -11.85
CA GLY A 7 -7.57 31.91 -10.50
C GLY A 7 -8.94 32.44 -10.10
N SER A 8 -9.03 33.69 -9.67
CA SER A 8 -10.31 34.33 -9.31
C SER A 8 -10.90 35.21 -10.41
N ILE A 9 -10.39 35.13 -11.65
CA ILE A 9 -10.82 35.97 -12.76
C ILE A 9 -11.73 35.18 -13.69
N LYS A 10 -12.95 35.67 -13.89
CA LYS A 10 -13.91 35.10 -14.83
C LYS A 10 -13.47 35.37 -16.27
N VAL A 11 -13.50 34.33 -17.09
CA VAL A 11 -13.16 34.37 -18.51
C VAL A 11 -14.46 34.19 -19.29
N HIS A 12 -14.79 35.17 -20.13
CA HIS A 12 -15.96 35.15 -20.99
C HIS A 12 -15.56 34.93 -22.46
N THR A 13 -14.37 35.41 -22.85
CA THR A 13 -13.84 35.30 -24.21
C THR A 13 -12.37 34.91 -24.22
N LYS A 14 -11.85 34.45 -25.37
CA LYS A 14 -10.42 34.17 -25.54
C LYS A 14 -9.52 35.39 -25.27
N LYS A 15 -10.05 36.61 -25.41
CA LYS A 15 -9.30 37.85 -25.17
C LYS A 15 -9.06 38.13 -23.69
N ASP A 16 -9.80 37.46 -22.81
CA ASP A 16 -9.67 37.67 -21.36
C ASP A 16 -8.52 36.84 -20.77
N VAL A 17 -8.10 35.77 -21.46
CA VAL A 17 -7.05 34.86 -20.99
C VAL A 17 -5.69 35.56 -20.81
N PRO A 18 -5.23 36.42 -21.74
CA PRO A 18 -4.00 37.19 -21.54
C PRO A 18 -4.10 38.28 -20.46
N LEU A 19 -5.32 38.64 -20.02
CA LEU A 19 -5.53 39.63 -18.95
C LEU A 19 -5.39 39.02 -17.55
N VAL A 20 -5.29 37.69 -17.46
CA VAL A 20 -5.01 37.01 -16.21
C VAL A 20 -3.56 37.31 -15.80
N PRO A 21 -3.32 37.90 -14.61
CA PRO A 21 -1.98 38.22 -14.18
C PRO A 21 -1.11 36.96 -14.14
N PRO A 22 0.10 37.00 -14.73
CA PRO A 22 1.04 35.91 -14.59
C PRO A 22 1.35 35.71 -13.11
N SER A 23 1.14 34.49 -12.62
CA SER A 23 1.44 34.10 -11.26
C SER A 23 2.65 33.20 -11.23
N HIS A 24 3.55 33.44 -10.28
CA HIS A 24 4.67 32.54 -9.99
C HIS A 24 4.23 31.24 -9.29
N LYS A 25 2.94 31.10 -8.95
CA LYS A 25 2.33 29.91 -8.36
C LYS A 25 1.32 29.30 -9.32
N HIS A 26 1.11 27.97 -9.23
CA HIS A 26 0.05 27.29 -9.96
C HIS A 26 -1.32 27.95 -9.74
N GLN A 27 -2.01 28.29 -10.82
CA GLN A 27 -3.37 28.82 -10.81
C GLN A 27 -4.35 27.69 -11.13
N TRP A 28 -5.47 27.65 -10.42
CA TRP A 28 -6.56 26.74 -10.77
C TRP A 28 -7.36 27.33 -11.94
N VAL A 29 -7.99 26.45 -12.73
CA VAL A 29 -8.85 26.82 -13.85
C VAL A 29 -10.19 26.14 -13.74
N ARG A 30 -11.27 26.87 -14.05
CA ARG A 30 -12.62 26.31 -14.12
C ARG A 30 -13.02 26.11 -15.57
N LEU A 31 -13.26 24.87 -15.93
CA LEU A 31 -13.75 24.49 -17.25
C LEU A 31 -15.20 24.01 -17.09
N ALA A 32 -16.09 24.47 -17.95
CA ALA A 32 -17.39 23.84 -18.17
C ALA A 32 -17.38 23.09 -19.49
N ASP A 33 -18.12 22.01 -19.61
CA ASP A 33 -18.40 21.46 -20.93
C ASP A 33 -19.85 21.79 -21.28
N PRO A 34 -20.12 22.77 -22.17
CA PRO A 34 -21.48 23.21 -22.45
C PRO A 34 -22.36 22.11 -23.08
N HIS A 35 -21.75 21.03 -23.60
CA HIS A 35 -22.46 19.86 -24.12
C HIS A 35 -22.75 18.79 -23.05
N ARG A 36 -22.25 18.97 -21.82
CA ARG A 36 -22.45 18.10 -20.68
C ARG A 36 -22.89 18.93 -19.49
N SER A 37 -24.20 19.11 -19.34
CA SER A 37 -24.81 19.78 -18.18
C SER A 37 -24.63 18.98 -16.89
N GLU A 38 -24.44 17.66 -16.98
CA GLU A 38 -24.36 16.78 -15.82
C GLU A 38 -23.09 15.91 -15.86
N ILE A 39 -22.24 16.09 -14.86
CA ILE A 39 -21.08 15.23 -14.62
C ILE A 39 -21.52 14.10 -13.71
N HIS A 40 -21.75 12.93 -14.31
CA HIS A 40 -22.04 11.71 -13.56
C HIS A 40 -20.73 11.06 -13.12
N LEU A 41 -20.59 10.80 -11.82
CA LEU A 41 -19.52 9.95 -11.33
C LEU A 41 -19.73 8.52 -11.83
N ARG A 42 -18.67 7.93 -12.36
CA ARG A 42 -18.67 6.51 -12.69
C ARG A 42 -18.80 5.68 -11.41
N GLN A 43 -19.29 4.45 -11.53
CA GLN A 43 -19.50 3.59 -10.37
C GLN A 43 -18.19 3.31 -9.63
N GLU A 44 -17.09 3.18 -10.37
CA GLU A 44 -15.74 3.02 -9.83
C GLU A 44 -15.30 4.25 -9.03
N SER A 45 -15.61 5.46 -9.53
CA SER A 45 -15.31 6.71 -8.82
C SER A 45 -16.14 6.84 -7.54
N LYS A 46 -17.42 6.45 -7.57
CA LYS A 46 -18.27 6.41 -6.37
C LYS A 46 -17.71 5.45 -5.32
N PHE A 47 -17.25 4.27 -5.74
CA PHE A 47 -16.61 3.30 -4.87
C PHE A 47 -15.36 3.88 -4.19
N VAL A 48 -14.45 4.50 -4.95
CA VAL A 48 -13.23 5.11 -4.38
C VAL A 48 -13.57 6.24 -3.40
N LEU A 49 -14.55 7.08 -3.73
CA LEU A 49 -14.99 8.16 -2.83
C LEU A 49 -15.62 7.62 -1.55
N ALA A 50 -16.43 6.56 -1.64
CA ALA A 50 -16.99 5.89 -0.47
C ALA A 50 -15.88 5.29 0.42
N TRP A 51 -14.89 4.63 -0.19
CA TRP A 51 -13.71 4.12 0.51
C TRP A 51 -12.94 5.24 1.23
N LEU A 52 -12.63 6.35 0.54
CA LEU A 52 -11.96 7.51 1.15
C LEU A 52 -12.78 8.08 2.31
N SER A 53 -14.10 8.21 2.14
CA SER A 53 -14.99 8.68 3.20
C SER A 53 -14.91 7.81 4.46
N LEU A 54 -14.81 6.48 4.31
CA LEU A 54 -14.63 5.56 5.43
C LEU A 54 -13.27 5.75 6.13
N CYS A 55 -12.20 5.92 5.36
CA CYS A 55 -10.87 6.21 5.91
C CYS A 55 -10.87 7.51 6.75
N PHE A 56 -11.59 8.55 6.31
CA PHE A 56 -11.68 9.81 7.03
C PHE A 56 -12.63 9.75 8.23
N ALA A 57 -13.72 8.98 8.16
CA ALA A 57 -14.69 8.86 9.25
C ALA A 57 -14.07 8.29 10.54
N HIS A 58 -13.04 7.45 10.40
CA HIS A 58 -12.32 6.83 11.53
C HIS A 58 -11.00 7.53 11.84
N GLU A 59 -10.76 8.72 11.28
CA GLU A 59 -9.48 9.39 11.42
C GLU A 59 -9.30 9.97 12.83
N GLN A 60 -8.16 9.66 13.41
CA GLN A 60 -7.73 10.21 14.70
C GLN A 60 -6.80 11.42 14.46
N PRO A 61 -6.75 12.40 15.39
CA PRO A 61 -5.83 13.52 15.29
C PRO A 61 -4.40 13.06 14.98
N ARG A 62 -3.83 13.59 13.88
CA ARG A 62 -2.46 13.29 13.46
C ARG A 62 -1.52 14.36 13.97
N SER A 63 -0.44 13.92 14.61
CA SER A 63 0.68 14.82 14.91
C SER A 63 1.33 15.27 13.60
N LEU A 64 1.49 16.58 13.45
CA LEU A 64 2.20 17.20 12.32
C LEU A 64 3.70 16.92 12.32
N ARG A 65 4.25 16.36 13.41
CA ARG A 65 5.64 15.90 13.42
C ARG A 65 5.76 14.72 12.47
N ASN A 66 6.85 14.65 11.72
CA ASN A 66 7.15 13.48 10.91
C ASN A 66 7.21 12.22 11.79
N ALA A 67 6.73 11.11 11.26
CA ALA A 67 6.94 9.82 11.90
C ALA A 67 8.45 9.50 11.88
N PRO A 68 9.00 8.89 12.94
CA PRO A 68 10.39 8.48 12.91
C PRO A 68 10.59 7.44 11.81
N ARG A 69 11.67 7.60 11.04
CA ARG A 69 12.11 6.57 10.09
C ARG A 69 12.67 5.40 10.86
N MET A 70 12.21 4.20 10.52
CA MET A 70 12.64 2.98 11.18
C MET A 70 14.11 2.68 10.85
N HIS A 71 14.88 2.32 11.86
CA HIS A 71 16.28 1.92 11.70
C HIS A 71 16.37 0.44 11.33
N CYS A 72 16.20 0.13 10.05
CA CYS A 72 16.24 -1.22 9.53
C CYS A 72 16.72 -1.29 8.08
N TYR A 73 17.01 -2.51 7.64
CA TYR A 73 17.13 -2.87 6.24
C TYR A 73 16.01 -3.84 5.90
N SER A 74 15.30 -3.58 4.82
CA SER A 74 14.24 -4.46 4.37
C SER A 74 14.08 -4.42 2.85
N ALA A 75 13.65 -5.53 2.29
CA ALA A 75 13.32 -5.65 0.88
C ALA A 75 12.24 -6.71 0.71
N ALA A 76 11.36 -6.49 -0.25
CA ALA A 76 10.36 -7.46 -0.65
C ALA A 76 10.22 -7.47 -2.17
N ASP A 77 9.89 -8.64 -2.69
CA ASP A 77 9.83 -8.92 -4.10
C ASP A 77 8.73 -9.95 -4.36
N ALA A 78 8.28 -10.02 -5.61
CA ALA A 78 7.33 -10.99 -6.08
C ALA A 78 7.84 -11.67 -7.35
N PHE A 79 7.30 -12.86 -7.58
CA PHE A 79 7.47 -13.59 -8.82
C PHE A 79 6.10 -14.00 -9.33
N ALA A 80 5.95 -14.10 -10.63
CA ALA A 80 4.78 -14.68 -11.26
C ALA A 80 5.19 -15.52 -12.47
N ASP A 81 4.37 -16.51 -12.79
CA ASP A 81 4.40 -17.22 -14.06
C ASP A 81 2.97 -17.44 -14.57
N THR A 82 2.73 -18.48 -15.36
CA THR A 82 1.39 -18.77 -15.87
C THR A 82 0.43 -19.24 -14.78
N ASP A 83 0.92 -20.04 -13.83
CA ASP A 83 0.08 -20.87 -12.96
C ASP A 83 0.28 -20.58 -11.48
N LYS A 84 1.29 -19.81 -11.12
CA LYS A 84 1.57 -19.42 -9.73
C LYS A 84 2.14 -18.02 -9.64
N MET A 85 2.06 -17.48 -8.44
CA MET A 85 2.82 -16.32 -8.01
C MET A 85 3.47 -16.62 -6.67
N GLY A 86 4.50 -15.85 -6.35
CA GLY A 86 5.16 -15.91 -5.07
C GLY A 86 5.51 -14.54 -4.55
N ILE A 87 5.52 -14.40 -3.23
CA ILE A 87 5.94 -13.20 -2.54
C ILE A 87 7.01 -13.57 -1.53
N GLY A 88 8.00 -12.70 -1.37
CA GLY A 88 9.09 -12.92 -0.43
C GLY A 88 9.62 -11.60 0.07
N GLY A 89 10.09 -11.60 1.31
CA GLY A 89 10.68 -10.42 1.89
C GLY A 89 11.37 -10.72 3.20
N TRP A 90 12.25 -9.81 3.58
CA TRP A 90 13.03 -9.90 4.80
C TRP A 90 13.20 -8.53 5.42
N LEU A 91 13.36 -8.54 6.74
CA LEU A 91 13.61 -7.38 7.57
C LEU A 91 14.75 -7.71 8.52
N SER A 92 15.73 -6.81 8.59
CA SER A 92 16.82 -6.86 9.55
C SER A 92 16.87 -5.56 10.36
N THR A 93 16.89 -5.71 11.67
CA THR A 93 17.13 -4.64 12.64
C THR A 93 18.39 -4.95 13.43
N SER A 94 18.80 -4.06 14.33
CA SER A 94 19.92 -4.33 15.24
C SER A 94 19.68 -5.51 16.20
N THR A 95 18.42 -5.91 16.42
CA THR A 95 18.06 -6.91 17.44
C THR A 95 17.27 -8.10 16.91
N ALA A 96 16.76 -8.03 15.69
CA ALA A 96 15.84 -9.02 15.14
C ALA A 96 15.99 -9.14 13.64
N PHE A 97 15.79 -10.35 13.14
CA PHE A 97 15.69 -10.67 11.74
C PHE A 97 14.40 -11.46 11.53
N VAL A 98 13.60 -11.09 10.55
CA VAL A 98 12.40 -11.83 10.15
C VAL A 98 12.32 -11.93 8.64
N TRP A 99 11.72 -13.00 8.15
CA TRP A 99 11.53 -13.21 6.73
C TRP A 99 10.28 -14.02 6.44
N PHE A 100 9.76 -13.87 5.23
CA PHE A 100 8.64 -14.65 4.73
C PHE A 100 8.90 -15.06 3.28
N SER A 101 8.24 -16.14 2.88
CA SER A 101 8.27 -16.67 1.51
C SER A 101 7.03 -17.52 1.33
N GLU A 102 6.22 -17.16 0.36
CA GLU A 102 4.94 -17.82 0.10
C GLU A 102 4.76 -17.99 -1.40
N ILE A 103 4.32 -19.17 -1.81
CA ILE A 103 3.99 -19.51 -3.18
C ILE A 103 2.51 -19.87 -3.21
N PHE A 104 1.77 -19.26 -4.11
CA PHE A 104 0.34 -19.47 -4.28
C PHE A 104 0.06 -19.88 -5.72
N SER A 105 -0.83 -20.85 -5.89
CA SER A 105 -1.40 -21.18 -7.19
C SER A 105 -2.29 -20.06 -7.70
N ALA A 106 -2.45 -19.96 -9.01
CA ALA A 106 -3.34 -18.98 -9.63
C ALA A 106 -4.79 -19.14 -9.14
N ASP A 107 -5.22 -20.35 -8.80
CA ASP A 107 -6.58 -20.60 -8.28
C ASP A 107 -6.76 -20.05 -6.86
N GLU A 108 -5.77 -20.20 -5.97
CA GLU A 108 -5.78 -19.57 -4.65
C GLU A 108 -5.81 -18.04 -4.74
N VAL A 109 -5.07 -17.47 -5.69
CA VAL A 109 -5.05 -16.02 -5.94
C VAL A 109 -6.41 -15.55 -6.46
N ARG A 110 -6.98 -16.25 -7.45
CA ARG A 110 -8.28 -15.92 -8.03
C ARG A 110 -9.44 -16.11 -7.07
N ALA A 111 -9.30 -17.01 -6.08
CA ALA A 111 -10.28 -17.12 -5.00
C ALA A 111 -10.40 -15.82 -4.18
N GLN A 112 -9.30 -15.05 -4.03
CA GLN A 112 -9.32 -13.75 -3.36
C GLN A 112 -9.59 -12.58 -4.33
N TRP A 113 -9.10 -12.68 -5.57
CA TRP A 113 -9.27 -11.65 -6.60
C TRP A 113 -9.78 -12.27 -7.92
N PRO A 114 -11.10 -12.54 -8.01
CA PRO A 114 -11.69 -13.21 -9.18
C PRO A 114 -11.53 -12.46 -10.50
N GLN A 115 -11.25 -11.16 -10.46
CA GLN A 115 -11.02 -10.31 -11.63
C GLN A 115 -9.68 -10.56 -12.33
N LEU A 116 -8.77 -11.34 -11.72
CA LEU A 116 -7.49 -11.70 -12.33
C LEU A 116 -7.68 -12.91 -13.25
N HIS A 117 -7.28 -12.78 -14.51
CA HIS A 117 -7.52 -13.80 -15.53
C HIS A 117 -6.26 -14.10 -16.34
N GLY A 118 -6.15 -15.31 -16.89
CA GLY A 118 -4.99 -15.72 -17.69
C GLY A 118 -3.72 -15.87 -16.85
N SER A 119 -2.58 -15.60 -17.48
CA SER A 119 -1.25 -15.65 -16.85
C SER A 119 -1.15 -14.66 -15.68
N MET A 120 -0.39 -15.01 -14.63
CA MET A 120 -0.17 -14.13 -13.48
C MET A 120 0.87 -13.03 -13.79
N GLN A 121 1.76 -13.25 -14.77
CA GLN A 121 2.86 -12.33 -15.10
C GLN A 121 2.46 -10.85 -15.34
N PRO A 122 1.37 -10.54 -16.06
CA PRO A 122 0.93 -9.15 -16.26
C PRO A 122 0.59 -8.41 -14.96
N TYR A 123 0.33 -9.14 -13.88
CA TYR A 123 -0.03 -8.59 -12.57
C TYR A 123 1.16 -8.47 -11.61
N ILE A 124 2.41 -8.60 -12.11
CA ILE A 124 3.61 -8.58 -11.26
C ILE A 124 3.67 -7.35 -10.32
N GLY A 125 3.34 -6.16 -10.81
CA GLY A 125 3.30 -4.95 -9.96
C GLY A 125 2.25 -5.00 -8.84
N CYS A 126 1.17 -5.75 -9.03
CA CYS A 126 0.17 -6.00 -7.98
C CYS A 126 0.74 -6.92 -6.89
N PHE A 127 1.44 -7.97 -7.29
CA PHE A 127 2.03 -8.92 -6.35
C PHE A 127 3.23 -8.35 -5.61
N GLU A 128 4.01 -7.47 -6.23
CA GLU A 128 5.05 -6.73 -5.52
C GLU A 128 4.44 -5.75 -4.51
N THR A 129 3.32 -5.10 -4.86
CA THR A 129 2.55 -4.31 -3.89
C THR A 129 2.10 -5.17 -2.71
N LEU A 130 1.66 -6.42 -2.95
CA LEU A 130 1.34 -7.38 -1.89
C LEU A 130 2.56 -7.81 -1.08
N ALA A 131 3.71 -8.03 -1.71
CA ALA A 131 4.94 -8.41 -1.02
C ALA A 131 5.37 -7.30 -0.03
N GLN A 132 5.27 -6.04 -0.46
CA GLN A 132 5.54 -4.88 0.38
C GLN A 132 4.52 -4.74 1.52
N LEU A 133 3.23 -5.01 1.27
CA LEU A 133 2.23 -5.09 2.33
C LEU A 133 2.54 -6.21 3.34
N GLY A 134 2.90 -7.41 2.87
CA GLY A 134 3.31 -8.53 3.72
C GLY A 134 4.51 -8.19 4.60
N LEU A 135 5.53 -7.54 4.01
CA LEU A 135 6.68 -7.03 4.75
C LEU A 135 6.28 -6.01 5.82
N ALA A 136 5.36 -5.10 5.50
CA ALA A 136 4.86 -4.13 6.47
C ALA A 136 4.09 -4.79 7.61
N GLN A 137 3.26 -5.80 7.33
CA GLN A 137 2.57 -6.60 8.34
C GLN A 137 3.55 -7.30 9.27
N CYS A 138 4.56 -7.98 8.73
CA CYS A 138 5.63 -8.62 9.51
C CYS A 138 6.39 -7.59 10.37
N SER A 139 6.78 -6.46 9.78
CA SER A 139 7.51 -5.38 10.47
C SER A 139 6.70 -4.81 11.63
N TRP A 140 5.41 -4.61 11.41
CA TRP A 140 4.52 -4.10 12.45
C TRP A 140 4.41 -5.10 13.61
N GLN A 141 4.22 -6.39 13.33
CA GLN A 141 4.07 -7.41 14.38
C GLN A 141 5.28 -7.46 15.32
N GLU A 142 6.47 -7.31 14.76
CA GLU A 142 7.73 -7.30 15.52
C GLU A 142 7.93 -6.03 16.36
N LEU A 143 7.39 -4.89 15.93
CA LEU A 143 7.86 -3.58 16.40
C LEU A 143 6.80 -2.67 17.02
N ARG A 144 5.52 -3.01 16.88
CA ARG A 144 4.41 -2.21 17.40
C ARG A 144 4.43 -1.93 18.90
N SER A 145 5.12 -2.74 19.70
CA SER A 145 5.32 -2.46 21.13
C SER A 145 6.28 -1.29 21.37
N LYS A 146 7.14 -0.97 20.39
CA LYS A 146 8.18 0.07 20.46
C LYS A 146 7.76 1.37 19.78
N HIS A 147 6.84 1.32 18.80
CA HIS A 147 6.44 2.49 18.02
C HIS A 147 4.93 2.56 17.80
N VAL A 148 4.34 3.73 18.10
CA VAL A 148 2.92 4.04 17.82
C VAL A 148 2.70 4.39 16.34
N ARG A 149 3.74 4.86 15.65
CA ARG A 149 3.78 5.17 14.20
C ARG A 149 5.23 5.19 13.71
N PHE A 150 5.48 4.81 12.47
CA PHE A 150 6.83 4.83 11.88
C PHE A 150 6.79 4.87 10.35
N VAL A 151 7.89 5.29 9.75
CA VAL A 151 8.15 5.12 8.31
C VAL A 151 8.96 3.85 8.11
N LEU A 152 8.50 2.95 7.24
CA LEU A 152 9.17 1.70 6.88
C LEU A 152 10.00 1.90 5.60
N PRO A 153 11.34 1.97 5.71
CA PRO A 153 12.20 1.98 4.55
C PRO A 153 12.33 0.57 3.99
N THR A 154 11.93 0.40 2.73
CA THR A 154 11.94 -0.88 2.02
C THR A 154 12.43 -0.69 0.59
N ALA A 155 13.00 -1.74 0.00
CA ALA A 155 13.44 -1.76 -1.38
C ALA A 155 12.52 -2.60 -2.26
N SER A 156 12.35 -2.16 -3.51
CA SER A 156 11.75 -2.92 -4.63
C SER A 156 12.51 -2.59 -5.93
N ASP A 157 12.60 -3.53 -6.83
CA ASP A 157 13.19 -3.34 -8.18
C ASP A 157 12.13 -2.99 -9.24
N ASN A 158 10.85 -2.94 -8.88
CA ASN A 158 9.77 -2.54 -9.79
C ASN A 158 9.34 -1.10 -9.55
N THR A 159 9.59 -0.28 -10.56
CA THR A 159 9.23 1.14 -10.55
C THR A 159 7.73 1.38 -10.39
N SER A 160 6.86 0.46 -10.84
CA SER A 160 5.41 0.61 -10.68
C SER A 160 4.98 0.39 -9.23
N ALA A 161 5.55 -0.60 -8.55
CA ALA A 161 5.30 -0.86 -7.14
C ALA A 161 5.91 0.26 -6.26
N GLU A 162 7.14 0.67 -6.53
CA GLU A 162 7.84 1.77 -5.85
C GLU A 162 7.06 3.09 -5.95
N SER A 163 6.78 3.55 -7.18
CA SER A 163 6.01 4.78 -7.42
C SER A 163 4.58 4.69 -6.88
N GLY A 164 3.96 3.52 -7.03
CA GLY A 164 2.60 3.25 -6.56
C GLY A 164 2.48 3.31 -5.04
N LEU A 165 3.38 2.64 -4.30
CA LEU A 165 3.36 2.59 -2.84
C LEU A 165 3.78 3.89 -2.19
N ASN A 166 4.73 4.63 -2.78
CA ASN A 166 5.08 5.96 -2.29
C ASN A 166 3.92 6.97 -2.44
N LYS A 167 3.04 6.77 -3.44
CA LYS A 167 1.83 7.58 -3.65
C LYS A 167 0.58 7.00 -2.99
N LEU A 168 0.59 5.70 -2.69
CA LEU A 168 -0.56 4.89 -2.26
C LEU A 168 -1.78 5.01 -3.18
N PHE A 169 -1.55 5.30 -4.47
CA PHE A 169 -2.62 5.61 -5.40
C PHE A 169 -2.27 5.27 -6.86
N SER A 170 -3.23 4.66 -7.55
CA SER A 170 -3.22 4.49 -9.01
C SER A 170 -4.66 4.42 -9.52
N THR A 171 -4.87 4.94 -10.73
CA THR A 171 -6.14 4.79 -11.48
C THR A 171 -6.15 3.55 -12.37
N ALA A 172 -5.01 2.87 -12.54
CA ALA A 172 -4.90 1.67 -13.35
C ALA A 172 -5.28 0.43 -12.53
N GLU A 173 -6.33 -0.27 -12.94
CA GLU A 173 -6.72 -1.56 -12.34
C GLU A 173 -5.99 -2.72 -13.07
N PRO A 174 -5.64 -3.81 -12.36
CA PRO A 174 -5.99 -4.10 -10.97
C PRO A 174 -5.07 -3.47 -9.91
N LEU A 175 -3.97 -2.82 -10.30
CA LEU A 175 -2.97 -2.26 -9.36
C LEU A 175 -3.58 -1.30 -8.34
N GLY A 176 -4.55 -0.46 -8.76
CA GLY A 176 -5.30 0.42 -7.88
C GLY A 176 -5.96 -0.31 -6.70
N THR A 177 -6.52 -1.50 -6.92
CA THR A 177 -7.08 -2.35 -5.86
C THR A 177 -6.03 -2.75 -4.83
N PHE A 178 -4.86 -3.21 -5.27
CA PHE A 178 -3.78 -3.63 -4.37
C PHE A 178 -3.17 -2.46 -3.60
N LEU A 179 -3.03 -1.30 -4.25
CA LEU A 179 -2.59 -0.09 -3.58
C LEU A 179 -3.61 0.39 -2.53
N ARG A 180 -4.91 0.27 -2.80
CA ARG A 180 -5.95 0.57 -1.78
C ARG A 180 -5.86 -0.35 -0.57
N LEU A 181 -5.56 -1.64 -0.75
CA LEU A 181 -5.31 -2.56 0.37
C LEU A 181 -4.13 -2.08 1.22
N ALA A 182 -2.98 -1.81 0.57
CA ALA A 182 -1.79 -1.30 1.25
C ALA A 182 -2.05 0.04 1.96
N ALA A 183 -2.74 0.97 1.29
CA ALA A 183 -3.08 2.29 1.82
C ALA A 183 -4.00 2.20 3.05
N THR A 184 -5.03 1.37 2.97
CA THR A 184 -5.97 1.17 4.09
C THR A 184 -5.26 0.57 5.28
N TRP A 185 -4.46 -0.49 5.04
CA TRP A 185 -3.71 -1.13 6.11
C TRP A 185 -2.70 -0.17 6.77
N ALA A 186 -1.93 0.56 5.96
CA ALA A 186 -0.97 1.56 6.42
C ALA A 186 -1.63 2.67 7.25
N HIS A 187 -2.78 3.17 6.80
CA HIS A 187 -3.59 4.14 7.52
C HIS A 187 -4.00 3.61 8.90
N LEU A 188 -4.59 2.42 8.95
CA LEU A 188 -5.09 1.79 10.17
C LEU A 188 -3.97 1.47 11.18
N HIS A 189 -2.79 1.14 10.68
CA HIS A 189 -1.64 0.71 11.48
C HIS A 189 -0.62 1.82 11.74
N ARG A 190 -0.86 3.03 11.24
CA ARG A 190 0.01 4.22 11.33
C ARG A 190 1.43 3.96 10.81
N VAL A 191 1.52 3.18 9.73
CA VAL A 191 2.77 2.91 9.02
C VAL A 191 2.80 3.78 7.76
N GLN A 192 3.93 4.38 7.46
CA GLN A 192 4.17 5.05 6.19
C GLN A 192 5.18 4.23 5.39
N PHE A 193 4.88 3.99 4.11
CA PHE A 193 5.85 3.37 3.21
C PHE A 193 6.86 4.40 2.72
N GLU A 194 8.13 4.00 2.67
CA GLU A 194 9.20 4.70 1.97
C GLU A 194 9.92 3.64 1.15
N VAL A 195 9.48 3.49 -0.11
CA VAL A 195 10.02 2.48 -1.02
C VAL A 195 11.12 3.11 -1.86
N GLU A 196 12.32 2.56 -1.80
CA GLU A 196 13.44 2.97 -2.64
C GLU A 196 13.63 1.97 -3.78
N HIS A 197 13.96 2.48 -4.96
CA HIS A 197 14.31 1.62 -6.08
C HIS A 197 15.69 1.00 -5.84
N LEU A 198 15.75 -0.33 -5.94
CA LEU A 198 16.98 -1.08 -5.80
C LEU A 198 17.27 -1.83 -7.11
N ALA A 199 18.50 -1.73 -7.62
CA ALA A 199 18.91 -2.53 -8.76
C ALA A 199 18.79 -4.03 -8.42
N GLY A 200 18.28 -4.84 -9.35
CA GLY A 200 17.97 -6.26 -9.12
C GLY A 200 19.16 -7.08 -8.57
N GLU A 201 20.39 -6.73 -8.92
CA GLU A 201 21.62 -7.35 -8.39
C GLU A 201 21.79 -7.21 -6.87
N LYS A 202 21.12 -6.22 -6.25
CA LYS A 202 21.10 -6.00 -4.81
C LYS A 202 19.84 -6.57 -4.14
N ASN A 203 18.84 -7.00 -4.93
CA ASN A 203 17.58 -7.56 -4.44
C ASN A 203 17.58 -9.11 -4.30
N VAL A 204 18.76 -9.73 -4.32
CA VAL A 204 18.94 -11.18 -4.46
C VAL A 204 18.20 -12.01 -3.41
N TRP A 205 18.13 -11.54 -2.16
CA TRP A 205 17.45 -12.28 -1.10
C TRP A 205 15.94 -12.27 -1.27
N ALA A 206 15.36 -11.11 -1.63
CA ALA A 206 13.92 -11.00 -1.83
C ALA A 206 13.48 -11.79 -3.07
N ASP A 207 14.22 -11.72 -4.19
CA ASP A 207 13.96 -12.54 -5.38
C ASP A 207 14.04 -14.04 -5.08
N ARG A 208 15.05 -14.49 -4.32
CA ARG A 208 15.16 -15.90 -3.92
C ARG A 208 13.99 -16.32 -3.03
N LEU A 209 13.58 -15.47 -2.09
CA LEU A 209 12.44 -15.72 -1.21
C LEU A 209 11.13 -15.78 -1.99
N SER A 210 10.89 -14.87 -2.93
CA SER A 210 9.66 -14.85 -3.74
C SER A 210 9.53 -16.09 -4.63
N ARG A 211 10.65 -16.74 -4.97
CA ARG A 211 10.70 -17.99 -5.73
C ARG A 211 10.76 -19.26 -4.87
N GLY A 212 10.66 -19.14 -3.54
CA GLY A 212 10.71 -20.29 -2.63
C GLY A 212 12.08 -20.95 -2.51
N ARG A 213 13.17 -20.25 -2.83
CA ARG A 213 14.55 -20.78 -2.72
C ARG A 213 15.10 -20.55 -1.31
N LEU A 214 14.79 -21.43 -0.37
CA LEU A 214 14.99 -21.17 1.06
C LEU A 214 16.31 -21.63 1.66
N ASN A 215 17.12 -22.40 0.92
CA ASN A 215 18.30 -23.10 1.48
C ASN A 215 19.28 -22.17 2.22
N PHE A 216 19.44 -20.93 1.74
CA PHE A 216 20.35 -19.94 2.33
C PHE A 216 19.89 -19.41 3.69
N LEU A 217 18.61 -19.57 4.04
CA LEU A 217 18.03 -19.21 5.34
C LEU A 217 17.54 -20.42 6.14
N SER A 218 17.94 -21.64 5.77
CA SER A 218 17.64 -22.86 6.53
C SER A 218 18.04 -22.77 8.00
N HIS A 219 19.20 -22.17 8.27
CA HIS A 219 19.72 -21.89 9.61
C HIS A 219 18.92 -20.83 10.40
N ARG A 220 18.00 -20.11 9.74
CA ARG A 220 17.11 -19.10 10.32
C ARG A 220 15.64 -19.45 10.14
N SER A 221 15.31 -20.75 10.20
CA SER A 221 13.93 -21.21 9.98
C SER A 221 12.96 -20.78 11.10
N ALA A 222 13.46 -20.52 12.31
CA ALA A 222 12.66 -20.05 13.44
C ALA A 222 12.17 -18.60 13.25
N GLU A 223 12.89 -17.81 12.48
CA GLU A 223 12.59 -16.41 12.15
C GLU A 223 11.61 -16.25 10.98
N ARG A 224 11.12 -17.37 10.42
CA ARG A 224 10.17 -17.35 9.32
C ARG A 224 8.77 -17.02 9.82
N VAL A 225 8.18 -15.96 9.27
CA VAL A 225 6.77 -15.60 9.45
C VAL A 225 5.96 -16.13 8.27
N ARG A 226 4.76 -16.64 8.55
CA ARG A 226 3.81 -17.07 7.51
C ARG A 226 2.80 -15.98 7.22
N VAL A 227 2.56 -15.71 5.94
CA VAL A 227 1.60 -14.70 5.48
C VAL A 227 0.61 -15.37 4.54
N SER A 228 -0.67 -15.35 4.86
CA SER A 228 -1.69 -15.95 3.99
C SER A 228 -2.32 -14.91 3.05
N LEU A 229 -2.82 -15.36 1.89
CA LEU A 229 -3.57 -14.49 0.98
C LEU A 229 -4.81 -13.89 1.66
N ALA A 230 -5.49 -14.65 2.53
CA ALA A 230 -6.63 -14.16 3.28
C ALA A 230 -6.25 -13.02 4.24
N GLN A 231 -5.08 -13.09 4.89
CA GLN A 231 -4.56 -11.99 5.73
C GLN A 231 -4.25 -10.74 4.91
N LEU A 232 -3.70 -10.90 3.70
CA LEU A 232 -3.40 -9.80 2.80
C LEU A 232 -4.68 -9.17 2.20
N ALA A 233 -5.64 -10.01 1.79
CA ALA A 233 -6.92 -9.57 1.24
C ALA A 233 -7.81 -8.87 2.29
N SER A 234 -7.74 -9.32 3.55
CA SER A 234 -8.47 -8.71 4.67
C SER A 234 -7.74 -7.56 5.36
N ALA A 235 -6.62 -7.09 4.80
CA ALA A 235 -5.79 -6.04 5.39
C ALA A 235 -6.55 -4.72 5.66
N SER A 236 -7.71 -4.51 5.01
CA SER A 236 -8.65 -3.41 5.25
C SER A 236 -9.57 -3.58 6.46
N HIS A 237 -9.65 -4.76 7.08
CA HIS A 237 -10.71 -5.12 8.04
C HIS A 237 -10.23 -5.41 9.47
N CYS A 238 -8.93 -5.46 9.74
CA CYS A 238 -8.42 -5.90 11.04
C CYS A 238 -7.40 -4.93 11.64
N VAL A 239 -7.77 -4.29 12.75
CA VAL A 239 -6.81 -3.63 13.66
C VAL A 239 -6.78 -4.43 14.95
N THR A 240 -5.69 -5.15 15.17
CA THR A 240 -5.47 -5.85 16.44
C THR A 240 -4.36 -5.12 17.19
N LEU A 241 -4.69 -4.51 18.32
CA LEU A 241 -3.70 -3.83 19.17
C LEU A 241 -2.64 -4.80 19.73
N HIS A 242 -3.00 -6.09 19.83
CA HIS A 242 -2.21 -7.16 20.44
C HIS A 242 -1.99 -8.32 19.46
N ASP A 243 -1.08 -9.21 19.77
CA ASP A 243 -0.66 -10.33 18.90
C ASP A 243 -1.34 -11.52 19.53
N PRO A 244 -2.26 -12.19 18.82
CA PRO A 244 -2.99 -13.30 19.38
C PRO A 244 -2.09 -14.47 19.79
N SER A 245 -0.87 -14.55 19.26
CA SER A 245 0.13 -15.55 19.66
C SER A 245 0.87 -15.23 20.96
N LYS A 246 0.77 -13.98 21.45
CA LYS A 246 1.42 -13.53 22.70
C LYS A 246 0.40 -13.43 23.83
N ASN A 247 0.79 -13.87 25.03
CA ASN A 247 -0.09 -13.85 26.19
C ASN A 247 -0.13 -12.44 26.81
N TRP A 248 -1.10 -11.61 26.40
CA TRP A 248 -1.24 -10.24 26.89
C TRP A 248 -2.05 -10.15 28.20
N PRO A 249 -1.77 -9.16 29.08
CA PRO A 249 -2.55 -8.90 30.29
C PRO A 249 -4.06 -8.72 30.01
N PRO A 250 -4.96 -9.23 30.86
CA PRO A 250 -6.41 -9.16 30.64
C PRO A 250 -6.97 -7.73 30.46
N CYS A 251 -6.36 -6.72 31.10
CA CYS A 251 -6.76 -5.32 30.98
C CYS A 251 -6.59 -4.78 29.55
N LEU A 252 -5.54 -5.18 28.84
CA LEU A 252 -5.25 -4.75 27.48
C LEU A 252 -6.16 -5.44 26.45
N ARG A 253 -6.57 -6.69 26.70
CA ARG A 253 -7.58 -7.40 25.90
C ARG A 253 -8.95 -6.74 26.00
N LYS A 254 -9.35 -6.30 27.21
CA LYS A 254 -10.62 -5.58 27.45
C LYS A 254 -10.65 -4.20 26.78
N ALA A 255 -9.53 -3.49 26.77
CA ALA A 255 -9.44 -2.18 26.13
C ALA A 255 -9.69 -2.24 24.61
N GLN A 256 -9.24 -3.31 23.93
CA GLN A 256 -9.48 -3.52 22.50
C GLN A 256 -10.97 -3.70 22.17
N THR A 257 -11.73 -4.38 23.03
CA THR A 257 -13.18 -4.58 22.83
C THR A 257 -13.96 -3.28 23.04
N ALA A 258 -13.40 -2.33 23.79
CA ALA A 258 -13.99 -1.04 24.08
C ALA A 258 -13.70 0.02 22.99
N THR A 259 -12.57 -0.07 22.27
CA THR A 259 -12.22 0.83 21.15
C THR A 259 -12.82 0.44 19.80
N LEU A 260 -13.39 -0.76 19.69
CA LEU A 260 -14.07 -1.28 18.49
C LEU A 260 -15.61 -1.16 18.57
N ARG A 261 -16.14 -0.44 19.56
CA ARG A 261 -17.54 0.01 19.65
C ARG A 261 -17.59 1.51 19.47
#